data_AF-A0A7J8NGM5-F1
#
_entry.id   AF-A0A7J8NGM5-F1
#
_cell.length_a   1.000
_cell.length_b   1.000
_cell.length_c   1.000
_cell.angle_alpha   90.00
_cell.angle_beta   90.00
_cell.angle_gamma   90.00
#
_symmetry.space_group_name_H-M   'P 1'
#
loop_
_entity.id
_entity.type
_entity.pdbx_description
1 polymer ?
#
loop_
_entity_poly.entity_id
_entity_poly.type
_entity_poly.pdbx_seq_one_letter_code
_entity_poly.pdbx_strand_id
1 'polypeptide(L)'
;MYAELHMLSPLVPTREACFLRYCQQQNVEDETYWAIVDFPLDGFHNSLQTSFPLYKRRPSGCLILDMPNGYSRVKWVEHAEIEEKPIHQIFSHFVHSGMAFGANRWLAVLERQCERVASLMATNIPDIGVIPSPEARKNLMRLSQRMIRTFCVNISSCSGQVWTAVPDSSDDTVRITTRKVSEAGQPNGLILCAVSTTWLPYPHHHVFDLLRDERRRAQLEVLSNGNALHEVAHIANGSHPGNCISLLRIN
;
A
#
# COMPACT_ATOMS: atom_id res chain seq x y z
N MET A 1 -13.51 -4.56 15.43
CA MET A 1 -12.40 -3.87 14.72
C MET A 1 -12.99 -2.69 13.97
N TYR A 2 -12.26 -1.57 13.92
CA TYR A 2 -12.52 -0.46 13.01
C TYR A 2 -11.39 -0.44 11.97
N ALA A 3 -11.72 -0.27 10.69
CA ALA A 3 -10.74 -0.27 9.61
C ALA A 3 -11.05 0.80 8.57
N GLU A 4 -9.99 1.47 8.10
CA GLU A 4 -10.04 2.38 6.95
C GLU A 4 -9.36 1.71 5.75
N LEU A 5 -10.08 1.57 4.65
CA LEU A 5 -9.59 1.01 3.40
C LEU A 5 -9.21 2.14 2.46
N HIS A 6 -7.91 2.26 2.20
CA HIS A 6 -7.33 3.36 1.42
C HIS A 6 -6.91 2.92 0.02
N MET A 7 -7.12 3.79 -0.95
CA MET A 7 -6.36 3.79 -2.20
C MET A 7 -5.27 4.85 -2.11
N LEU A 8 -4.14 4.61 -2.78
CA LEU A 8 -2.99 5.54 -2.84
C LEU A 8 -3.27 6.74 -3.76
N SER A 9 -4.45 7.35 -3.62
CA SER A 9 -4.83 8.59 -4.30
C SER A 9 -5.92 9.30 -3.50
N PRO A 10 -5.80 10.63 -3.30
CA PRO A 10 -6.83 11.43 -2.64
C PRO A 10 -8.08 11.65 -3.50
N LEU A 11 -8.06 11.25 -4.78
CA LEU A 11 -9.23 11.31 -5.66
C LEU A 11 -10.20 10.13 -5.46
N VAL A 12 -9.84 9.16 -4.62
CA VAL A 12 -10.68 8.02 -4.29
C VAL A 12 -11.02 8.08 -2.80
N PRO A 13 -12.32 8.21 -2.44
CA PRO A 13 -12.73 8.26 -1.04
C PRO A 13 -12.31 7.03 -0.24
N THR A 14 -11.89 7.26 1.00
CA THR A 14 -11.69 6.21 2.01
C THR A 14 -13.00 5.49 2.28
N ARG A 15 -12.92 4.16 2.47
CA ARG A 15 -14.04 3.34 2.94
C ARG A 15 -13.79 2.92 4.38
N GLU A 16 -14.74 3.18 5.27
CA GLU A 16 -14.60 2.91 6.70
C GLU A 16 -15.53 1.77 7.10
N ALA A 17 -15.02 0.81 7.88
CA ALA A 17 -15.77 -0.38 8.23
C ALA A 17 -15.63 -0.72 9.71
N CYS A 18 -16.76 -1.02 10.35
CA CYS A 18 -16.82 -1.66 11.65
C CYS A 18 -17.25 -3.12 11.49
N PHE A 19 -16.41 -4.06 11.93
CA PHE A 19 -16.70 -5.49 11.83
C PHE A 19 -16.07 -6.29 12.98
N LEU A 20 -16.61 -7.47 13.24
CA LEU A 20 -16.01 -8.47 14.12
C LEU A 20 -15.12 -9.39 13.28
N ARG A 21 -13.91 -9.70 13.78
CA ARG A 21 -13.01 -10.65 13.15
C ARG A 21 -12.87 -11.87 14.03
N TYR A 22 -13.13 -13.04 13.46
CA TYR A 22 -12.88 -14.33 14.07
C TYR A 22 -11.72 -15.01 13.32
N CYS A 23 -10.76 -15.53 14.07
CA CYS A 23 -9.63 -16.28 13.54
C CYS A 23 -9.62 -17.66 14.20
N GLN A 24 -9.58 -18.72 13.39
CA GLN A 24 -9.51 -20.08 13.89
C GLN A 24 -8.54 -20.92 13.08
N GLN A 25 -7.67 -21.65 13.78
CA GLN A 25 -6.90 -22.74 13.19
C GLN A 25 -7.72 -24.03 13.29
N GLN A 26 -7.81 -24.76 12.19
CA GLN A 26 -8.50 -26.04 12.11
C GLN A 26 -7.56 -27.05 11.44
N ASN A 27 -7.56 -28.28 11.96
CA ASN A 27 -6.83 -29.38 11.36
C ASN A 27 -7.88 -30.36 10.82
N VAL A 28 -7.86 -30.60 9.51
CA VAL A 28 -8.81 -31.48 8.81
C VAL A 28 -8.00 -32.37 7.90
N GLU A 29 -8.13 -33.70 8.05
CA GLU A 29 -7.49 -34.67 7.14
C GLU A 29 -5.98 -34.41 6.91
N ASP A 30 -5.23 -34.21 8.01
CA ASP A 30 -3.79 -33.88 8.04
C ASP A 30 -3.39 -32.53 7.40
N GLU A 31 -4.36 -31.73 6.99
CA GLU A 31 -4.15 -30.37 6.49
C GLU A 31 -4.45 -29.33 7.57
N THR A 32 -3.58 -28.33 7.69
CA THR A 32 -3.77 -27.20 8.61
C THR A 32 -4.33 -25.99 7.87
N TYR A 33 -5.49 -25.52 8.33
CA TYR A 33 -6.18 -24.36 7.80
C TYR A 33 -6.25 -23.25 8.84
N TRP A 34 -6.03 -22.01 8.43
CA TRP A 34 -6.42 -20.82 9.19
C TRP A 34 -7.57 -20.13 8.46
N ALA A 35 -8.70 -20.05 9.14
CA ALA A 35 -9.85 -19.29 8.69
C ALA A 35 -9.89 -17.95 9.42
N ILE A 36 -9.89 -16.87 8.64
CA ILE A 36 -10.11 -15.50 9.13
C ILE A 36 -11.41 -15.04 8.52
N VAL A 37 -12.41 -14.74 9.35
CA VAL A 37 -13.73 -14.30 8.89
C VAL A 37 -14.13 -13.00 9.57
N ASP A 38 -14.54 -12.05 8.75
CA ASP A 38 -15.04 -10.75 9.12
C ASP A 38 -16.56 -10.72 8.98
N PHE A 39 -17.27 -10.37 10.05
CA PHE A 39 -18.74 -10.29 10.08
C PHE A 39 -19.19 -8.86 10.38
N PRO A 40 -20.30 -8.39 9.76
CA PRO A 40 -20.86 -7.08 10.04
C PRO A 40 -21.25 -6.94 11.50
N LEU A 41 -21.12 -5.73 12.05
CA LEU A 41 -21.79 -5.34 13.29
C LEU A 41 -23.22 -4.91 12.96
N ASP A 42 -24.16 -5.85 12.97
CA ASP A 42 -25.58 -5.51 12.80
C ASP A 42 -26.07 -4.71 14.01
N GLY A 43 -26.66 -3.53 13.77
CA GLY A 43 -27.31 -2.69 14.80
C GLY A 43 -26.59 -1.40 15.23
N PHE A 44 -25.31 -1.21 14.92
CA PHE A 44 -24.57 0.01 15.31
C PHE A 44 -24.53 1.13 14.26
N HIS A 45 -24.87 0.83 13.00
CA HIS A 45 -24.77 1.81 11.91
C HIS A 45 -25.78 2.97 11.99
N ASN A 46 -26.87 2.82 12.76
CA ASN A 46 -27.89 3.87 12.86
C ASN A 46 -27.55 4.98 13.88
N SER A 47 -26.56 4.79 14.76
CA SER A 47 -26.20 5.78 15.80
C SER A 47 -24.99 6.63 15.44
N LEU A 48 -24.19 6.23 14.44
CA LEU A 48 -23.04 7.00 13.97
C LEU A 48 -23.48 7.83 12.75
N GLN A 49 -24.09 9.00 13.01
CA GLN A 49 -24.18 10.08 12.01
C GLN A 49 -22.77 10.36 11.49
N THR A 50 -22.43 9.80 10.33
CA THR A 50 -21.11 9.95 9.72
C THR A 50 -21.28 10.61 8.37
N SER A 51 -20.47 11.63 8.13
CA SER A 51 -20.36 12.41 6.88
C SER A 51 -19.72 11.60 5.72
N PHE A 52 -19.49 10.29 5.93
CA PHE A 52 -18.78 9.38 5.03
C PHE A 52 -19.76 8.41 4.32
N PRO A 53 -19.43 7.91 3.11
CA PRO A 53 -20.30 6.95 2.42
C PRO A 53 -20.51 5.70 3.26
N LEU A 54 -21.73 5.17 3.26
CA LEU A 54 -22.01 3.91 3.96
C LEU A 54 -21.23 2.76 3.31
N TYR A 55 -20.24 2.24 4.03
CA TYR A 55 -19.55 1.00 3.69
C TYR A 55 -19.87 -0.06 4.73
N LYS A 56 -20.60 -1.11 4.32
CA LYS A 56 -20.94 -2.24 5.18
C LYS A 56 -20.23 -3.49 4.69
N ARG A 57 -19.21 -3.92 5.44
CA ARG A 57 -18.53 -5.20 5.19
C ARG A 57 -19.51 -6.34 5.48
N ARG A 58 -19.87 -7.10 4.46
CA ARG A 58 -20.61 -8.36 4.56
C ARG A 58 -19.62 -9.49 4.91
N PRO A 59 -20.09 -10.71 5.26
CA PRO A 59 -19.20 -11.83 5.55
C PRO A 59 -18.07 -11.95 4.51
N SER A 60 -16.85 -11.67 4.95
CA SER A 60 -15.64 -11.56 4.13
C SER A 60 -14.48 -12.22 4.87
N GLY A 61 -13.34 -12.42 4.23
CA GLY A 61 -12.16 -12.95 4.90
C GLY A 61 -11.29 -13.80 4.00
N CYS A 62 -10.46 -14.64 4.60
CA CYS A 62 -9.59 -15.54 3.87
C CYS A 62 -9.41 -16.90 4.56
N LEU A 63 -9.14 -17.89 3.73
CA LEU A 63 -8.68 -19.21 4.13
C LEU A 63 -7.22 -19.34 3.72
N ILE A 64 -6.37 -19.71 4.66
CA ILE A 64 -4.95 -19.96 4.44
C ILE A 64 -4.73 -21.45 4.71
N LEU A 65 -4.29 -22.19 3.71
CA LEU A 65 -3.94 -23.60 3.81
C LEU A 65 -2.42 -23.73 3.81
N ASP A 66 -1.87 -24.39 4.82
CA ASP A 66 -0.47 -24.78 4.84
C ASP A 66 -0.16 -25.80 3.75
N MET A 67 0.93 -25.63 3.03
CA MET A 67 1.34 -26.55 1.97
C MET A 67 2.70 -27.17 2.30
N PRO A 68 2.92 -28.48 2.02
CA PRO A 68 4.19 -29.16 2.35
C PRO A 68 5.45 -28.59 1.70
N ASN A 69 5.31 -27.77 0.66
CA ASN A 69 6.42 -27.16 -0.07
C ASN A 69 6.92 -25.84 0.56
N GLY A 70 6.44 -25.49 1.75
CA GLY A 70 6.81 -24.25 2.44
C GLY A 70 6.08 -23.00 1.95
N TYR A 71 5.05 -23.17 1.11
CA TYR A 71 4.14 -22.10 0.70
C TYR A 71 2.79 -22.24 1.40
N SER A 72 1.91 -21.26 1.18
CA SER A 72 0.51 -21.36 1.61
C SER A 72 -0.42 -21.09 0.45
N ARG A 73 -1.51 -21.85 0.35
CA ARG A 73 -2.59 -21.56 -0.60
C ARG A 73 -3.60 -20.64 0.09
N VAL A 74 -3.81 -19.46 -0.47
CA VAL A 74 -4.73 -18.45 0.09
C VAL A 74 -5.95 -18.30 -0.81
N LYS A 75 -7.15 -18.39 -0.23
CA LYS A 75 -8.40 -18.00 -0.88
C LYS A 75 -8.98 -16.81 -0.14
N TRP A 76 -9.32 -15.74 -0.86
CA TRP A 76 -9.86 -14.51 -0.28
C TRP A 76 -11.24 -14.21 -0.83
N VAL A 77 -12.18 -13.87 0.05
CA VAL A 77 -13.53 -13.42 -0.30
C VAL A 77 -13.71 -12.02 0.26
N GLU A 78 -14.07 -11.09 -0.62
CA GLU A 78 -14.38 -9.72 -0.25
C GLU A 78 -15.81 -9.41 -0.68
N HIS A 79 -16.67 -9.16 0.31
CA HIS A 79 -18.07 -8.84 0.09
C HIS A 79 -18.44 -7.62 0.93
N ALA A 80 -18.92 -6.57 0.27
CA ALA A 80 -19.34 -5.35 0.93
C ALA A 80 -20.46 -4.66 0.17
N GLU A 81 -21.29 -3.94 0.91
CA GLU A 81 -22.23 -2.97 0.37
C GLU A 81 -21.60 -1.59 0.46
N ILE A 82 -21.68 -0.84 -0.63
CA ILE A 82 -21.08 0.48 -0.75
C ILE A 82 -22.16 1.41 -1.28
N GLU A 83 -22.37 2.53 -0.58
CA GLU A 83 -23.11 3.66 -1.15
C GLU A 83 -22.28 4.31 -2.27
N GLU A 84 -22.85 4.35 -3.48
CA GLU A 84 -22.18 4.95 -4.63
C GLU A 84 -22.02 6.47 -4.43
N LYS A 85 -20.77 6.93 -4.51
CA LYS A 85 -20.43 8.35 -4.58
C LYS A 85 -19.74 8.65 -5.90
N PRO A 86 -19.78 9.91 -6.37
CA PRO A 86 -19.00 10.33 -7.51
C PRO A 86 -17.52 10.02 -7.27
N ILE A 87 -16.91 9.26 -8.17
CA ILE A 87 -15.48 8.97 -8.19
C ILE A 87 -14.90 9.65 -9.42
N HIS A 88 -13.69 10.20 -9.28
CA HIS A 88 -12.99 10.80 -10.42
C HIS A 88 -12.87 9.81 -11.58
N GLN A 89 -13.14 10.25 -12.81
CA GLN A 89 -13.28 9.36 -13.98
C GLN A 89 -12.05 8.46 -14.21
N ILE A 90 -10.85 8.98 -13.96
CA ILE A 90 -9.57 8.25 -14.02
C ILE A 90 -9.59 6.94 -13.21
N PHE A 91 -10.28 6.92 -12.06
CA PHE A 91 -10.31 5.78 -11.15
C PHE A 91 -11.60 4.98 -11.21
N SER A 92 -12.61 5.44 -11.97
CA SER A 92 -13.92 4.79 -12.04
C SER A 92 -13.79 3.30 -12.37
N HIS A 93 -13.12 2.94 -13.47
CA HIS A 93 -12.96 1.54 -13.83
C HIS A 93 -12.18 0.73 -12.77
N PHE A 94 -11.14 1.33 -12.18
CA PHE A 94 -10.31 0.69 -11.16
C PHE A 94 -11.09 0.38 -9.87
N VAL A 95 -12.04 1.24 -9.49
CA VAL A 95 -12.90 1.02 -8.32
C VAL A 95 -14.02 0.01 -8.63
N HIS A 96 -14.75 0.19 -9.75
CA HIS A 96 -15.90 -0.66 -10.08
C HIS A 96 -15.51 -2.10 -10.44
N SER A 97 -14.31 -2.32 -11.01
CA SER A 97 -13.77 -3.67 -11.24
C SER A 97 -13.37 -4.42 -9.97
N GLY A 98 -13.36 -3.75 -8.82
CA GLY A 98 -12.85 -4.32 -7.57
C GLY A 98 -11.33 -4.31 -7.46
N MET A 99 -10.57 -3.77 -8.43
CA MET A 99 -9.11 -3.68 -8.31
C MET A 99 -8.67 -2.75 -7.17
N ALA A 100 -9.48 -1.75 -6.82
CA ALA A 100 -9.18 -0.85 -5.73
C ALA A 100 -9.46 -1.42 -4.33
N PHE A 101 -10.43 -2.32 -4.15
CA PHE A 101 -10.87 -2.70 -2.80
C PHE A 101 -11.24 -4.19 -2.66
N GLY A 102 -11.09 -4.97 -3.73
CA GLY A 102 -11.48 -6.37 -3.80
C GLY A 102 -10.38 -7.35 -3.42
N ALA A 103 -10.74 -8.64 -3.44
CA ALA A 103 -9.89 -9.76 -3.04
C ALA A 103 -8.53 -9.79 -3.76
N ASN A 104 -8.48 -9.52 -5.06
CA ASN A 104 -7.23 -9.50 -5.84
C ASN A 104 -6.22 -8.50 -5.29
N ARG A 105 -6.69 -7.32 -4.85
CA ARG A 105 -5.82 -6.33 -4.23
C ARG A 105 -5.27 -6.83 -2.90
N TRP A 106 -6.12 -7.42 -2.06
CA TRP A 106 -5.71 -7.92 -0.76
C TRP A 106 -4.73 -9.09 -0.87
N LEU A 107 -4.93 -9.99 -1.83
CA LEU A 107 -3.99 -11.05 -2.15
C LEU A 107 -2.64 -10.48 -2.61
N ALA A 108 -2.63 -9.52 -3.54
CA ALA A 108 -1.38 -8.90 -4.01
C ALA A 108 -0.63 -8.15 -2.89
N VAL A 109 -1.36 -7.52 -1.95
CA VAL A 109 -0.74 -6.88 -0.77
C VAL A 109 -0.19 -7.92 0.19
N LEU A 110 -0.92 -9.01 0.45
CA LEU A 110 -0.49 -10.10 1.31
C LEU A 110 0.78 -10.77 0.75
N GLU A 111 0.77 -11.11 -0.54
CA GLU A 111 1.91 -11.70 -1.25
C GLU A 111 3.17 -10.83 -1.10
N ARG A 112 3.07 -9.53 -1.45
CA ARG A 112 4.20 -8.59 -1.29
C ARG A 112 4.70 -8.48 0.14
N GLN A 113 3.81 -8.57 1.12
CA GLN A 113 4.19 -8.52 2.53
C GLN A 113 4.88 -9.82 2.96
N CYS A 114 4.43 -10.98 2.48
CA CYS A 114 5.10 -12.27 2.69
C CYS A 114 6.49 -12.30 2.05
N GLU A 115 6.62 -11.85 0.79
CA GLU A 115 7.90 -11.72 0.09
C GLU A 115 8.90 -10.84 0.86
N ARG A 116 8.41 -9.73 1.42
CA ARG A 116 9.21 -8.83 2.25
C ARG A 116 9.66 -9.48 3.54
N VAL A 117 8.77 -10.16 4.25
CA VAL A 117 9.09 -10.87 5.50
C VAL A 117 10.10 -11.98 5.23
N ALA A 118 9.90 -12.77 4.17
CA ALA A 118 10.84 -13.80 3.74
C ALA A 118 12.22 -13.21 3.43
N SER A 119 12.28 -12.09 2.69
CA SER A 119 13.53 -11.37 2.40
C SER A 119 14.20 -10.87 3.68
N LEU A 120 13.43 -10.38 4.67
CA LEU A 120 13.99 -9.93 5.94
C LEU A 120 14.59 -11.08 6.78
N MET A 121 14.01 -12.29 6.66
CA MET A 121 14.44 -13.49 7.38
C MET A 121 15.55 -14.25 6.65
N ALA A 122 15.71 -14.05 5.35
CA ALA A 122 16.74 -14.68 4.55
C ALA A 122 18.15 -14.32 5.06
N THR A 123 19.02 -15.33 5.15
CA THR A 123 20.42 -15.18 5.56
C THR A 123 21.34 -14.91 4.36
N ASN A 124 21.06 -15.54 3.22
CA ASN A 124 21.90 -15.54 2.02
C ASN A 124 21.29 -14.76 0.84
N ILE A 125 20.94 -13.49 1.04
CA ILE A 125 20.54 -12.62 -0.08
C ILE A 125 21.81 -12.16 -0.81
N PRO A 126 21.86 -12.23 -2.16
CA PRO A 126 22.93 -11.61 -2.91
C PRO A 126 22.83 -10.09 -2.77
N ASP A 127 23.48 -9.56 -1.74
CA ASP A 127 23.64 -8.12 -1.55
C ASP A 127 24.77 -7.66 -2.47
N ILE A 128 24.46 -6.74 -3.39
CA ILE A 128 25.50 -6.03 -4.14
C ILE A 128 25.82 -4.77 -3.33
N GLY A 129 27.09 -4.54 -3.01
CA GLY A 129 27.56 -3.24 -2.54
C GLY A 129 28.02 -3.16 -1.08
N VAL A 130 27.93 -1.96 -0.50
CA VAL A 130 28.65 -1.52 0.70
C VAL A 130 27.94 -1.88 2.03
N ILE A 131 27.03 -2.86 2.04
CA ILE A 131 26.29 -3.21 3.26
C ILE A 131 27.18 -4.12 4.15
N PRO A 132 27.60 -3.66 5.34
CA PRO A 132 28.69 -4.30 6.07
C PRO A 132 28.29 -5.56 6.84
N SER A 133 26.99 -5.80 7.07
CA SER A 133 26.52 -6.93 7.87
C SER A 133 25.03 -7.27 7.63
N PRO A 134 24.59 -8.49 7.98
CA PRO A 134 23.18 -8.88 7.97
C PRO A 134 22.30 -7.96 8.84
N GLU A 135 22.80 -7.50 9.97
CA GLU A 135 22.11 -6.54 10.84
C GLU A 135 21.94 -5.17 10.15
N ALA A 136 22.97 -4.69 9.43
CA ALA A 136 22.86 -3.46 8.64
C ALA A 136 21.81 -3.62 7.52
N ARG A 137 21.78 -4.78 6.84
CA ARG A 137 20.74 -5.11 5.85
C ARG A 137 19.34 -5.04 6.47
N LYS A 138 19.11 -5.74 7.59
CA LYS A 138 17.80 -5.73 8.29
C LYS A 138 17.39 -4.31 8.69
N ASN A 139 18.33 -3.48 9.14
CA ASN A 139 18.07 -2.09 9.49
C ASN A 139 17.67 -1.25 8.27
N LEU A 140 18.35 -1.43 7.13
CA LEU A 140 17.99 -0.76 5.87
C LEU A 140 16.61 -1.20 5.36
N MET A 141 16.30 -2.50 5.43
CA MET A 141 14.98 -3.04 5.08
C MET A 141 13.86 -2.51 5.99
N ARG A 142 14.11 -2.35 7.30
CA ARG A 142 13.15 -1.74 8.22
C ARG A 142 12.98 -0.25 7.95
N LEU A 143 14.06 0.46 7.63
CA LEU A 143 14.00 1.87 7.23
C LEU A 143 13.17 2.06 5.97
N SER A 144 13.41 1.28 4.93
CA SER A 144 12.63 1.36 3.68
C SER A 144 11.15 1.05 3.93
N GLN A 145 10.82 0.17 4.88
CA GLN A 145 9.43 -0.12 5.24
C GLN A 145 8.75 1.09 5.85
N ARG A 146 9.46 1.78 6.77
CA ARG A 146 8.95 3.01 7.37
C ARG A 146 8.77 4.09 6.31
N MET A 147 9.73 4.26 5.40
CA MET A 147 9.62 5.22 4.30
C MET A 147 8.39 4.96 3.43
N ILE A 148 8.15 3.71 3.02
CA ILE A 148 6.97 3.33 2.23
C ILE A 148 5.69 3.57 3.02
N ARG A 149 5.63 3.17 4.30
CA ARG A 149 4.45 3.41 5.16
C ARG A 149 4.17 4.91 5.28
N THR A 150 5.19 5.72 5.55
CA THR A 150 5.07 7.17 5.65
C THR A 150 4.60 7.78 4.33
N PHE A 151 5.15 7.35 3.19
CA PHE A 151 4.69 7.77 1.87
C PHE A 151 3.21 7.44 1.65
N CYS A 152 2.80 6.18 1.86
CA CYS A 152 1.41 5.76 1.68
C CYS A 152 0.44 6.55 2.57
N VAL A 153 0.79 6.80 3.83
CA VAL A 153 -0.02 7.62 4.74
C VAL A 153 -0.11 9.08 4.30
N ASN A 154 0.93 9.63 3.68
CA ASN A 154 0.93 11.01 3.19
C ASN A 154 0.06 11.22 1.97
N ILE A 155 -0.05 10.23 1.08
CA ILE A 155 -0.77 10.36 -0.20
C ILE A 155 -2.19 9.80 -0.16
N SER A 156 -2.61 9.25 0.99
CA SER A 156 -3.95 8.71 1.22
C SER A 156 -4.73 9.62 2.16
N SER A 157 -6.06 9.54 2.15
CA SER A 157 -6.93 10.31 3.07
C SER A 157 -7.05 9.69 4.47
N CYS A 158 -5.93 9.18 5.00
CA CYS A 158 -5.89 8.47 6.28
C CYS A 158 -6.22 9.41 7.45
N SER A 159 -6.94 8.90 8.46
CA SER A 159 -7.13 9.62 9.74
C SER A 159 -7.84 10.97 9.62
N GLY A 160 -8.83 11.08 8.72
CA GLY A 160 -9.61 12.29 8.53
C GLY A 160 -8.85 13.45 7.88
N GLN A 161 -7.75 13.17 7.17
CA GLN A 161 -7.05 14.18 6.37
C GLN A 161 -7.98 14.76 5.30
N VAL A 162 -8.17 16.09 5.36
CA VAL A 162 -8.94 16.84 4.38
C VAL A 162 -8.02 17.25 3.25
N TRP A 163 -8.37 16.85 2.04
CA TRP A 163 -7.67 17.22 0.82
C TRP A 163 -8.41 18.35 0.12
N THR A 164 -7.69 19.42 -0.19
CA THR A 164 -8.24 20.60 -0.87
C THR A 164 -7.88 20.57 -2.35
N ALA A 165 -8.88 20.84 -3.20
CA ALA A 165 -8.71 21.07 -4.63
C ALA A 165 -7.88 22.33 -4.89
N VAL A 166 -7.01 22.30 -5.90
CA VAL A 166 -6.41 23.55 -6.41
C VAL A 166 -7.34 24.16 -7.47
N PRO A 167 -7.88 25.38 -7.25
CA PRO A 167 -8.93 25.96 -8.10
C PRO A 167 -8.60 26.06 -9.59
N ASP A 168 -7.33 26.21 -9.94
CA ASP A 168 -6.86 26.42 -11.31
C ASP A 168 -6.32 25.15 -12.00
N SER A 169 -6.54 23.96 -11.42
CA SER A 169 -6.14 22.71 -12.06
C SER A 169 -7.17 22.29 -13.12
N SER A 170 -6.73 22.13 -14.38
CA SER A 170 -7.62 21.88 -15.53
C SER A 170 -8.52 20.65 -15.39
N ASP A 171 -8.06 19.67 -14.61
CA ASP A 171 -8.67 18.34 -14.52
C ASP A 171 -9.11 17.99 -13.08
N ASP A 172 -9.05 18.93 -12.10
CA ASP A 172 -9.32 18.68 -10.67
C ASP A 172 -8.52 17.48 -10.08
N THR A 173 -7.32 17.24 -10.62
CA THR A 173 -6.46 16.10 -10.25
C THR A 173 -5.41 16.42 -9.20
N VAL A 174 -5.26 17.71 -8.86
CA VAL A 174 -4.28 18.18 -7.89
C VAL A 174 -4.96 18.39 -6.54
N ARG A 175 -4.44 17.71 -5.53
CA ARG A 175 -4.92 17.79 -4.15
C ARG A 175 -3.79 18.19 -3.22
N ILE A 176 -4.08 19.09 -2.29
CA ILE A 176 -3.12 19.55 -1.28
C ILE A 176 -3.70 19.30 0.12
N THR A 177 -2.86 18.86 1.05
CA THR A 177 -3.22 18.77 2.46
C THR A 177 -2.03 19.13 3.34
N THR A 178 -2.31 19.48 4.60
CA THR A 178 -1.27 19.71 5.60
C THR A 178 -1.52 18.77 6.77
N ARG A 179 -0.48 18.04 7.19
CA ARG A 179 -0.57 17.16 8.36
C ARG A 179 0.40 17.60 9.45
N LYS A 180 -0.06 17.59 10.69
CA LYS A 180 0.82 17.74 11.86
C LYS A 180 1.46 16.39 12.18
N VAL A 181 2.77 16.39 12.38
CA VAL A 181 3.55 15.20 12.71
C VAL A 181 4.21 15.40 14.07
N SER A 182 3.96 14.47 14.96
CA SER A 182 4.52 14.41 16.32
C SER A 182 4.97 13.01 16.72
N GLU A 183 4.99 12.06 15.78
CA GLU A 183 5.37 10.67 16.04
C GLU A 183 6.89 10.51 16.12
N ALA A 184 7.35 9.62 17.01
CA ALA A 184 8.76 9.28 17.11
C ALA A 184 9.29 8.72 15.79
N GLY A 185 10.44 9.23 15.34
CA GLY A 185 11.08 8.82 14.08
C GLY A 185 10.64 9.62 12.85
N GLN A 186 9.81 10.65 13.01
CA GLN A 186 9.51 11.64 11.98
C GLN A 186 9.89 13.06 12.47
N PRO A 187 10.16 14.02 11.58
CA PRO A 187 10.42 15.40 12.00
C PRO A 187 9.16 15.99 12.65
N ASN A 188 9.32 16.62 13.82
CA ASN A 188 8.25 17.36 14.47
C ASN A 188 7.90 18.59 13.65
N GLY A 189 6.62 18.76 13.31
CA GLY A 189 6.17 19.95 12.59
C GLY A 189 4.96 19.71 11.71
N LEU A 190 4.81 20.58 10.70
CA LEU A 190 3.79 20.46 9.67
C LEU A 190 4.44 19.94 8.39
N ILE A 191 3.82 18.92 7.79
CA ILE A 191 4.18 18.41 6.47
C ILE A 191 3.10 18.86 5.50
N LEU A 192 3.51 19.62 4.49
CA LEU A 192 2.70 19.94 3.32
C LEU A 192 2.80 18.77 2.33
N CYS A 193 1.67 18.23 1.90
CA CYS A 193 1.62 17.20 0.88
C CYS A 193 0.80 17.70 -0.31
N ALA A 194 1.34 17.51 -1.52
CA ALA A 194 0.65 17.76 -2.77
C ALA A 194 0.70 16.47 -3.60
N VAL A 195 -0.46 16.05 -4.10
CA VAL A 195 -0.59 14.89 -4.98
C VAL A 195 -1.20 15.37 -6.29
N SER A 196 -0.55 15.06 -7.40
CA SER A 196 -1.07 15.26 -8.74
C SER A 196 -1.31 13.90 -9.39
N THR A 197 -2.48 13.73 -10.00
CA THR A 197 -2.82 12.51 -10.75
C THR A 197 -2.81 12.81 -12.24
N THR A 198 -2.13 11.97 -13.02
CA THR A 198 -2.15 12.05 -14.48
C THR A 198 -2.41 10.69 -15.10
N TRP A 199 -3.17 10.66 -16.18
CA TRP A 199 -3.39 9.45 -16.95
C TRP A 199 -2.30 9.30 -18.01
N LEU A 200 -1.67 8.12 -18.05
CA LEU A 200 -0.63 7.81 -19.03
C LEU A 200 -1.16 6.77 -20.03
N PRO A 201 -1.07 7.00 -21.35
CA PRO A 201 -1.53 6.06 -22.37
C PRO A 201 -0.53 4.92 -22.60
N TYR A 202 0.07 4.38 -21.53
CA TYR A 202 1.09 3.35 -21.56
C TYR A 202 0.74 2.21 -20.58
N PRO A 203 1.11 0.96 -20.90
CA PRO A 203 1.00 -0.13 -19.94
C PRO A 203 1.76 0.13 -18.64
N HIS A 204 1.22 -0.32 -17.52
CA HIS A 204 1.78 -0.08 -16.19
C HIS A 204 3.23 -0.57 -16.03
N HIS A 205 3.63 -1.65 -16.71
CA HIS A 205 5.00 -2.17 -16.65
C HIS A 205 6.02 -1.22 -17.31
N HIS A 206 5.66 -0.57 -18.44
CA HIS A 206 6.53 0.44 -19.04
C HIS A 206 6.71 1.66 -18.15
N VAL A 207 5.63 2.11 -17.49
CA VAL A 207 5.70 3.20 -16.52
C VAL A 207 6.56 2.79 -15.32
N PHE A 208 6.39 1.57 -14.81
CA PHE A 208 7.19 1.04 -13.71
C PHE A 208 8.68 0.96 -14.05
N ASP A 209 9.03 0.46 -15.23
CA ASP A 209 10.42 0.39 -15.68
C ASP A 209 11.04 1.78 -15.88
N LEU A 210 10.27 2.74 -16.40
CA LEU A 210 10.71 4.14 -16.50
C LEU A 210 10.99 4.75 -15.11
N LEU A 211 10.09 4.53 -14.14
CA LEU A 211 10.26 5.06 -12.77
C LEU A 211 11.43 4.41 -12.03
N ARG A 212 11.83 3.19 -12.41
CA ARG A 212 12.97 2.47 -11.84
C ARG A 212 14.28 2.76 -12.56
N ASP A 213 14.27 3.28 -13.79
CA ASP A 213 15.47 3.53 -14.58
C ASP A 213 16.36 4.61 -13.93
N GLU A 214 17.46 4.16 -13.32
CA GLU A 214 18.44 5.01 -12.63
C GLU A 214 19.02 6.09 -13.54
N ARG A 215 19.21 5.78 -14.83
CA ARG A 215 19.80 6.72 -15.79
C ARG A 215 18.88 7.88 -16.11
N ARG A 216 17.57 7.67 -15.97
CA ARG A 216 16.53 8.68 -16.23
C ARG A 216 16.01 9.32 -14.95
N ARG A 217 16.35 8.78 -13.78
CA ARG A 217 15.86 9.25 -12.48
C ARG A 217 16.15 10.74 -12.23
N ALA A 218 17.29 11.25 -12.67
CA ALA A 218 17.63 12.66 -12.55
C ALA A 218 16.66 13.59 -13.33
N GLN A 219 15.99 13.08 -14.36
CA GLN A 219 14.97 13.82 -15.13
C GLN A 219 13.61 13.82 -14.42
N LEU A 220 13.39 12.88 -13.49
CA LEU A 220 12.12 12.66 -12.79
C LEU A 220 12.13 13.23 -11.36
N GLU A 221 13.30 13.33 -10.74
CA GLU A 221 13.45 13.69 -9.34
C GLU A 221 14.11 15.07 -9.18
N VAL A 222 13.31 16.09 -8.85
CA VAL A 222 13.76 17.49 -8.69
C VAL A 222 14.92 17.60 -7.68
N LEU A 223 14.90 16.79 -6.63
CA LEU A 223 15.93 16.79 -5.58
C LEU A 223 17.31 16.34 -6.07
N SER A 224 17.40 15.70 -7.24
CA SER A 224 18.68 15.36 -7.85
C SER A 224 19.43 16.59 -8.36
N ASN A 225 18.76 17.74 -8.55
CA ASN A 225 19.31 18.93 -9.21
C ASN A 225 20.01 18.61 -10.55
N GLY A 226 19.59 17.54 -11.24
CA GLY A 226 20.21 17.06 -12.47
C GLY A 226 21.48 16.21 -12.29
N ASN A 227 21.92 15.97 -11.05
CA ASN A 227 23.07 15.12 -10.78
C ASN A 227 22.72 13.65 -11.01
N ALA A 228 23.70 12.91 -11.55
CA ALA A 228 23.58 11.48 -11.73
C ALA A 228 23.54 10.77 -10.36
N LEU A 229 22.54 9.93 -10.16
CA LEU A 229 22.43 9.03 -9.02
C LEU A 229 23.13 7.71 -9.37
N HIS A 230 23.97 7.22 -8.45
CA HIS A 230 24.63 5.94 -8.61
C HIS A 230 24.16 4.96 -7.53
N GLU A 231 23.69 3.78 -7.91
CA GLU A 231 23.36 2.71 -6.96
C GLU A 231 24.65 2.16 -6.34
N VAL A 232 24.77 2.29 -5.02
CA VAL A 232 25.93 1.81 -4.24
C VAL A 232 25.60 0.58 -3.41
N ALA A 233 24.31 0.27 -3.23
CA ALA A 233 23.88 -1.00 -2.68
C ALA A 233 22.50 -1.39 -3.20
N HIS A 234 22.28 -2.70 -3.32
CA HIS A 234 21.04 -3.29 -3.81
C HIS A 234 20.61 -4.46 -2.93
N ILE A 235 19.35 -4.48 -2.50
CA ILE A 235 18.73 -5.61 -1.80
C ILE A 235 17.48 -6.05 -2.58
N ALA A 236 17.47 -7.29 -3.06
CA ALA A 236 16.27 -7.89 -3.65
C ALA A 236 15.16 -8.04 -2.59
N ASN A 237 13.91 -7.77 -2.98
CA ASN A 237 12.76 -7.76 -2.08
C ASN A 237 11.55 -8.47 -2.72
N GLY A 238 11.66 -9.78 -2.90
CA GLY A 238 10.65 -10.63 -3.53
C GLY A 238 11.16 -11.28 -4.82
N SER A 239 10.25 -11.94 -5.52
CA SER A 239 10.55 -12.73 -6.73
C SER A 239 10.78 -11.86 -7.97
N HIS A 240 10.06 -10.74 -8.08
CA HIS A 240 10.18 -9.83 -9.21
C HIS A 240 11.46 -8.98 -9.08
N PRO A 241 12.37 -8.95 -10.08
CA PRO A 241 13.65 -8.26 -9.97
C PRO A 241 13.52 -6.74 -9.77
N GLY A 242 12.40 -6.15 -10.22
CA GLY A 242 12.08 -4.76 -9.97
C GLY A 242 11.69 -4.42 -8.52
N ASN A 243 11.35 -5.41 -7.70
CA ASN A 243 11.04 -5.19 -6.28
C ASN A 243 12.34 -5.23 -5.49
N CYS A 244 12.94 -4.07 -5.25
CA CYS A 244 14.23 -3.97 -4.59
C CYS A 244 14.30 -2.74 -3.66
N ILE A 245 15.35 -2.71 -2.85
CA ILE A 245 15.76 -1.55 -2.06
C ILE A 245 17.13 -1.13 -2.56
N SER A 246 17.20 0.06 -3.14
CA SER A 246 18.43 0.65 -3.67
C SER A 246 18.92 1.75 -2.74
N LEU A 247 20.22 1.76 -2.45
CA LEU A 247 20.91 2.87 -1.82
C LEU A 247 21.60 3.69 -2.91
N LEU A 248 21.18 4.94 -3.08
CA LEU A 248 21.70 5.83 -4.10
C LEU A 248 22.66 6.84 -3.49
N ARG A 249 23.78 7.10 -4.18
CA ARG A 249 24.70 8.19 -3.88
C ARG A 249 24.52 9.29 -4.93
N ILE A 250 24.37 10.53 -4.47
CA ILE A 250 24.45 11.73 -5.31
C ILE A 250 25.94 12.06 -5.46
N ASN A 251 26.40 12.18 -6.71
CA ASN A 251 27.73 12.68 -7.03
C ASN A 251 27.73 14.21 -7.14
#